data_AF-A0A847GQ06-F1
#
_entry.id   AF-A0A847GQ06-F1
#
_cell.length_a   1.000
_cell.length_b   1.000
_cell.length_c   1.000
_cell.angle_alpha   90.00
_cell.angle_beta   90.00
_cell.angle_gamma   90.00
#
_symmetry.space_group_name_H-M   'P 1'
#
loop_
_entity.id
_entity.type
_entity.pdbx_description
1 polymer ?
#
loop_
_entity_poly.entity_id
_entity_poly.type
_entity_poly.pdbx_seq_one_letter_code
_entity_poly.pdbx_strand_id
1 'polypeptide(L)' 'MDDEIEIQDLAADEIRELLLEEGSEVDEHQAAAIKQFIRDIGGLENALAAVAMLDELERAA' A
#
# COMPACT_ATOMS: atom_id res chain seq x y z
N MET A 1 -17.51 -2.06 18.03
CA MET A 1 -17.13 -1.90 16.63
C MET A 1 -15.65 -1.65 16.72
N ASP A 2 -14.84 -2.63 16.35
CA ASP A 2 -13.40 -2.38 16.26
C ASP A 2 -13.26 -1.47 15.05
N ASP A 3 -12.93 -0.20 15.29
CA ASP A 3 -12.62 0.75 14.24
C ASP A 3 -11.27 0.31 13.65
N GLU A 4 -11.30 -0.65 12.71
CA GLU A 4 -10.13 -1.01 11.93
C GLU A 4 -9.66 0.24 11.19
N ILE A 5 -8.45 0.71 11.52
CA ILE A 5 -7.84 1.86 10.87
C ILE A 5 -7.32 1.40 9.51
N GLU A 6 -7.74 2.07 8.44
CA GLU A 6 -7.25 1.79 7.10
C GLU A 6 -5.78 2.25 6.95
N ILE A 7 -4.96 1.47 6.26
CA ILE A 7 -3.53 1.80 6.07
C ILE A 7 -3.31 3.18 5.44
N GLN A 8 -4.20 3.60 4.53
CA GLN A 8 -4.16 4.91 3.89
C GLN A 8 -4.49 6.08 4.83
N ASP A 9 -4.94 5.83 6.05
CA ASP A 9 -5.23 6.85 7.05
C ASP A 9 -4.09 7.05 8.04
N LEU A 10 -3.19 6.09 8.14
CA LEU A 10 -1.96 6.17 8.92
C LEU A 10 -1.00 7.24 8.36
N ALA A 11 -0.16 7.80 9.23
CA ALA A 11 0.94 8.66 8.82
C ALA A 11 2.01 7.86 8.04
N ALA A 12 2.82 8.55 7.23
CA ALA A 12 3.78 7.86 6.35
C ALA A 12 4.88 7.15 7.15
N ASP A 13 5.28 7.68 8.29
CA ASP A 13 6.19 7.07 9.24
C ASP A 13 5.58 5.82 9.90
N GLU A 14 4.30 5.83 10.24
CA GLU A 14 3.59 4.64 10.76
C GLU A 14 3.50 3.52 9.71
N ILE A 15 3.16 3.87 8.46
CA ILE A 15 3.16 2.91 7.34
C ILE A 15 4.55 2.31 7.12
N ARG A 16 5.59 3.16 7.18
CA ARG A 16 6.98 2.71 7.07
C ARG A 16 7.33 1.72 8.17
N GLU A 17 6.98 2.01 9.43
CA GLU A 17 7.24 1.12 10.57
C GLU A 17 6.56 -0.23 10.40
N LEU A 18 5.28 -0.26 10.01
CA LEU A 18 4.56 -1.51 9.73
C LEU A 18 5.23 -2.32 8.62
N LEU A 19 5.64 -1.68 7.54
CA LEU A 19 6.32 -2.35 6.42
C LEU A 19 7.70 -2.88 6.83
N LEU A 20 8.42 -2.16 7.69
CA LEU A 20 9.70 -2.61 8.25
C LEU A 20 9.53 -3.83 9.16
N GLU A 21 8.46 -3.89 9.97
CA GLU A 21 8.14 -5.05 10.81
C GLU A 21 7.88 -6.32 9.96
N GLU A 22 7.27 -6.15 8.78
CA GLU A 22 7.05 -7.21 7.79
C GLU A 22 8.30 -7.49 6.92
N GLY A 23 9.43 -6.85 7.20
CA GLY A 23 10.70 -7.07 6.50
C GLY A 23 10.85 -6.32 5.18
N SER A 24 9.97 -5.35 4.89
CA SER A 24 10.09 -4.45 3.73
C SER A 24 10.86 -3.19 4.11
N GLU A 25 12.08 -3.07 3.57
CA GLU A 25 12.89 -1.85 3.72
C GLU A 25 12.38 -0.76 2.77
N VAL A 26 11.48 0.08 3.27
CA VAL A 26 11.00 1.29 2.58
C VAL A 26 11.39 2.54 3.34
N ASP A 27 11.69 3.61 2.61
CA ASP A 27 11.87 4.94 3.18
C ASP A 27 10.53 5.69 3.36
N GLU A 28 10.58 6.87 3.99
CA GLU A 28 9.40 7.68 4.26
C GLU A 28 8.73 8.20 2.97
N HIS A 29 9.49 8.47 1.92
CA HIS A 29 8.94 8.91 0.64
C HIS A 29 8.20 7.77 -0.06
N GLN A 30 8.74 6.56 0.01
CA GLN A 30 8.10 5.36 -0.51
C GLN A 30 6.81 5.04 0.25
N ALA A 31 6.83 5.12 1.58
CA ALA A 31 5.63 4.93 2.39
C ALA A 31 4.54 5.98 2.08
N ALA A 32 4.94 7.25 1.91
CA ALA A 32 4.02 8.31 1.48
C ALA A 32 3.46 8.06 0.07
N ALA A 33 4.26 7.54 -0.85
CA ALA A 33 3.81 7.19 -2.20
C ALA A 33 2.82 6.03 -2.19
N ILE A 34 3.05 4.99 -1.37
CA ILE A 34 2.11 3.88 -1.17
C ILE A 34 0.77 4.41 -0.65
N LYS A 35 0.81 5.26 0.39
CA LYS A 35 -0.39 5.92 0.92
C LYS A 35 -1.16 6.67 -0.16
N GLN A 36 -0.47 7.48 -0.96
CA GLN A 36 -1.09 8.27 -2.02
C GLN A 36 -1.71 7.37 -3.10
N PHE A 37 -0.98 6.34 -3.53
CA PHE A 37 -1.45 5.37 -4.51
C PHE A 37 -2.75 4.68 -4.07
N ILE A 38 -2.81 4.23 -2.81
CA ILE A 38 -4.00 3.58 -2.25
C ILE A 38 -5.20 4.54 -2.27
N ARG A 39 -5.00 5.82 -1.94
CA ARG A 39 -6.07 6.83 -2.00
C ARG A 39 -6.52 7.12 -3.43
N ASP A 40 -5.58 7.26 -4.35
CA ASP A 40 -5.87 7.60 -5.75
C ASP A 40 -6.69 6.52 -6.45
N ILE A 41 -6.45 5.25 -6.09
CA ILE A 41 -7.17 4.09 -6.62
C ILE A 41 -8.46 3.78 -5.81
N GLY A 42 -8.73 4.53 -4.75
CA GLY A 42 -9.98 4.45 -3.99
C GLY A 42 -10.02 3.33 -2.96
N GLY A 43 -8.87 2.96 -2.39
CA GLY A 43 -8.77 2.01 -1.28
C GLY A 43 -7.78 0.87 -1.53
N LEU A 44 -7.41 0.18 -0.44
CA LEU A 44 -6.39 -0.88 -0.46
C LEU A 44 -6.82 -2.07 -1.34
N GLU A 45 -8.09 -2.46 -1.30
CA GLU A 45 -8.62 -3.55 -2.12
C GLU A 45 -8.40 -3.30 -3.61
N ASN A 46 -8.70 -2.08 -4.06
CA ASN A 46 -8.51 -1.68 -5.46
C ASN A 46 -7.01 -1.61 -5.81
N ALA A 47 -6.17 -1.12 -4.89
CA ALA A 47 -4.71 -1.06 -5.07
C ALA A 47 -4.11 -2.48 -5.26
N LEU A 48 -4.52 -3.44 -4.44
CA LEU A 48 -4.08 -4.84 -4.56
C LEU A 48 -4.58 -5.49 -5.85
N ALA A 49 -5.84 -5.25 -6.22
CA ALA A 49 -6.39 -5.73 -7.49
C ALA A 49 -5.61 -5.17 -8.70
N ALA A 50 -5.26 -3.89 -8.68
CA ALA A 50 -4.46 -3.27 -9.74
C ALA A 50 -3.08 -3.91 -9.86
N VAL A 51 -2.38 -4.17 -8.75
CA VAL A 51 -1.08 -4.85 -8.75
C VAL A 51 -1.20 -6.27 -9.30
N ALA A 52 -2.21 -7.03 -8.88
CA ALA A 52 -2.46 -8.38 -9.40
C ALA A 52 -2.71 -8.40 -10.92
N MET A 53 -3.52 -7.46 -11.43
CA MET A 53 -3.75 -7.34 -12.87
C MET A 53 -2.47 -7.01 -13.65
N LEU A 54 -1.57 -6.18 -13.09
CA LEU A 54 -0.30 -5.85 -13.73
C LEU A 54 0.66 -7.06 -13.80
N ASP A 55 0.73 -7.87 -12.74
CA ASP A 55 1.52 -9.12 -12.74
C ASP A 55 0.97 -10.14 -13.76
N GLU A 56 -0.36 -10.25 -13.91
CA GLU A 56 -0.97 -11.09 -14.95
C GLU A 56 -0.60 -10.64 -16.37
N LEU A 57 -0.58 -9.32 -16.63
CA LEU A 57 -0.18 -8.76 -17.92
C LEU A 57 1.31 -9.01 -18.22
N GLU A 58 2.19 -8.88 -17.23
CA GLU A 58 3.63 -9.13 -17.38
C GLU A 58 3.91 -10.60 -17.71
N ARG A 59 3.18 -11.54 -17.08
CA ARG A 59 3.33 -12.98 -17.35
C ARG A 59 2.77 -13.43 -18.70
N ALA A 60 1.91 -12.62 -19.33
CA ALA A 60 1.30 -12.91 -20.61
C ALA A 60 2.08 -12.36 -21.82
N ALA A 61 3.13 -11.55 -21.60
CA ALA A 61 3.97 -10.92 -22.61
C ALA A 61 5.24 -11.74 -22.94
#